data_AF-A0A3D6DQE9-F1
#
_entry.id   AF-A0A3D6DQE9-F1
#
_cell.length_a   1.000
_cell.length_b   1.000
_cell.length_c   1.000
_cell.angle_alpha   90.00
_cell.angle_beta   90.00
_cell.angle_gamma   90.00
#
_symmetry.space_group_name_H-M   'P 1'
#
loop_
_entity.id
_entity.type
_entity.pdbx_description
1 polymer ?
#
loop_
_entity_poly.entity_id
_entity_poly.type
_entity_poly.pdbx_seq_one_letter_code
_entity_poly.pdbx_strand_id
1 'polypeptide(L)'
;MSSFSTLDQMQALGGRAPRYVGLTTGVFDLLHYGHLRYLAACREQCDSLVIGVDSDPIVRRHKGPCRPRQDAAARLHAVLAAGIGDFVFIKECAGDELLLTIRPHRYFVSAQRQLGQDRLHLLDRNGTELLSIPYTHGISTSMLVDQLSLPARSRITHINGGGS
;
A
#
# COMPACT_ATOMS: atom_id res chain seq x y z
N MET A 1 -24.29 -21.56 -7.83
CA MET A 1 -23.09 -21.36 -8.67
C MET A 1 -21.89 -21.33 -7.74
N SER A 2 -21.11 -22.40 -7.72
CA SER A 2 -19.94 -22.58 -6.86
C SER A 2 -18.92 -21.48 -7.17
N SER A 3 -18.75 -20.53 -6.25
CA SER A 3 -17.71 -19.51 -6.35
C SER A 3 -16.37 -20.18 -6.13
N PHE A 4 -15.68 -20.54 -7.21
CA PHE A 4 -14.28 -20.95 -7.13
C PHE A 4 -13.48 -19.80 -6.55
N SER A 5 -12.80 -20.05 -5.44
CA SER A 5 -11.91 -19.08 -4.83
C SER A 5 -10.69 -18.88 -5.74
N THR A 6 -10.02 -17.72 -5.64
CA THR A 6 -8.77 -17.45 -6.36
C THR A 6 -7.72 -18.56 -6.13
N LEU A 7 -7.77 -19.21 -4.96
CA LEU A 7 -6.91 -20.34 -4.61
C LEU A 7 -7.17 -21.58 -5.47
N ASP A 8 -8.43 -21.89 -5.77
CA ASP A 8 -8.81 -23.03 -6.62
C ASP A 8 -8.31 -22.83 -8.06
N GLN A 9 -8.34 -21.58 -8.54
CA GLN A 9 -7.84 -21.21 -9.87
C GLN A 9 -6.31 -21.33 -9.95
N MET A 10 -5.58 -21.01 -8.87
CA MET A 10 -4.12 -21.14 -8.83
C MET A 10 -3.64 -22.60 -8.73
N GLN A 11 -4.38 -23.46 -8.03
CA GLN A 11 -4.11 -24.91 -7.98
C GLN A 11 -4.30 -25.58 -9.36
N ALA A 12 -5.31 -25.15 -10.12
CA ALA A 12 -5.60 -25.68 -11.45
C ALA A 12 -4.48 -25.38 -12.48
N LEU A 13 -3.62 -24.38 -12.23
CA LEU A 13 -2.53 -23.97 -13.11
C LEU A 13 -1.19 -24.68 -12.83
N GLY A 14 -1.17 -25.72 -11.98
CA GLY A 14 0.00 -26.60 -11.79
C GLY A 14 1.12 -26.06 -10.90
N GLY A 15 0.94 -24.88 -10.31
CA GLY A 15 1.80 -24.35 -9.26
C GLY A 15 1.41 -24.87 -7.87
N ARG A 16 2.35 -24.94 -6.93
CA ARG A 16 2.02 -25.14 -5.52
C ARG A 16 1.21 -23.92 -5.04
N ALA A 17 -0.01 -24.12 -4.56
CA ALA A 17 -0.81 -23.03 -4.01
C ALA A 17 -0.02 -22.28 -2.92
N PRO A 18 -0.03 -20.93 -2.91
CA PRO A 18 0.59 -20.17 -1.84
C PRO A 18 -0.02 -20.60 -0.51
N ARG A 19 0.83 -20.91 0.47
CA ARG A 19 0.39 -21.27 1.82
C ARG A 19 -0.19 -20.07 2.54
N TYR A 20 0.35 -18.88 2.28
CA TYR A 20 -0.12 -17.61 2.82
C TYR A 20 -0.32 -16.58 1.72
N VAL A 21 -1.58 -16.24 1.49
CA VAL A 21 -1.98 -15.06 0.72
C VAL A 21 -2.15 -13.89 1.68
N GLY A 22 -1.31 -12.88 1.51
CA GLY A 22 -1.34 -11.64 2.27
C GLY A 22 -2.07 -10.54 1.53
N LEU A 23 -2.82 -9.71 2.26
CA LEU A 23 -3.48 -8.52 1.73
C LEU A 23 -3.05 -7.28 2.49
N THR A 24 -2.74 -6.21 1.77
CA THR A 24 -2.66 -4.87 2.35
C THR A 24 -3.38 -3.84 1.48
N THR A 25 -3.83 -2.75 2.10
CA THR A 25 -4.47 -1.64 1.41
C THR A 25 -3.93 -0.31 1.89
N GLY A 26 -3.82 0.65 0.97
CA GLY A 26 -3.38 1.98 1.33
C GLY A 26 -3.43 2.98 0.19
N VAL A 27 -3.13 4.23 0.55
CA VAL A 27 -3.10 5.33 -0.40
C VAL A 27 -1.87 5.25 -1.31
N PHE A 28 -0.68 5.00 -0.75
CA PHE A 28 0.59 4.98 -1.50
C PHE A 28 0.85 6.25 -2.33
N ASP A 29 0.48 7.42 -1.80
CA ASP A 29 0.67 8.73 -2.43
C ASP A 29 2.14 9.16 -2.42
N LEU A 30 2.65 9.66 -3.56
CA LEU A 30 4.08 9.93 -3.81
C LEU A 30 4.95 8.81 -3.25
N LEU A 31 4.90 7.63 -3.89
CA LEU A 31 5.56 6.42 -3.42
C LEU A 31 7.01 6.71 -3.01
N HIS A 32 7.34 6.41 -1.75
CA HIS A 32 8.60 6.77 -1.13
C HIS A 32 9.14 5.60 -0.30
N TYR A 33 10.37 5.74 0.20
CA TYR A 33 11.08 4.69 0.92
C TYR A 33 10.27 4.03 2.06
N GLY A 34 9.50 4.82 2.83
CA GLY A 34 8.62 4.28 3.87
C GLY A 34 7.57 3.28 3.35
N HIS A 35 6.94 3.56 2.20
CA HIS A 35 6.01 2.62 1.57
C HIS A 35 6.72 1.37 1.06
N LEU A 36 7.89 1.52 0.44
CA LEU A 36 8.66 0.39 -0.09
C LEU A 36 9.07 -0.57 1.03
N ARG A 37 9.57 -0.05 2.16
CA ARG A 37 9.89 -0.88 3.34
C ARG A 37 8.68 -1.57 3.92
N TYR A 38 7.56 -0.86 4.03
CA TYR A 38 6.32 -1.43 4.52
C TYR A 38 5.86 -2.60 3.64
N LEU A 39 5.83 -2.41 2.32
CA LEU A 39 5.43 -3.44 1.36
C LEU A 39 6.41 -4.62 1.36
N ALA A 40 7.72 -4.36 1.45
CA ALA A 40 8.73 -5.42 1.55
C ALA A 40 8.54 -6.27 2.81
N ALA A 41 8.31 -5.64 3.97
CA ALA A 41 8.01 -6.36 5.22
C ALA A 41 6.70 -7.17 5.14
N CYS A 42 5.68 -6.68 4.41
CA CYS A 42 4.49 -7.49 4.13
C CYS A 42 4.82 -8.72 3.27
N ARG A 43 5.66 -8.54 2.23
CA ARG A 43 6.05 -9.61 1.30
C ARG A 43 6.82 -10.73 1.99
N GLU A 44 7.67 -10.41 2.96
CA GLU A 44 8.41 -11.39 3.78
C GLU A 44 7.49 -12.29 4.62
N GLN A 45 6.24 -11.85 4.85
CA GLN A 45 5.26 -12.52 5.69
C GLN A 45 4.19 -13.25 4.88
N CYS A 46 4.35 -13.42 3.57
CA CYS A 46 3.40 -14.19 2.75
C CYS A 46 4.08 -14.80 1.52
N ASP A 47 3.47 -15.83 0.95
CA ASP A 47 3.93 -16.42 -0.32
C ASP A 47 3.46 -15.61 -1.52
N SER A 48 2.27 -15.00 -1.40
CA SER A 48 1.71 -14.07 -2.38
C SER A 48 1.15 -12.84 -1.69
N LEU A 49 1.52 -11.65 -2.18
CA LEU A 49 1.09 -10.35 -1.67
C LEU A 49 0.11 -9.69 -2.65
N VAL A 50 -1.09 -9.44 -2.16
CA VAL A 50 -2.13 -8.65 -2.84
C VAL A 50 -2.15 -7.23 -2.26
N ILE A 51 -2.13 -6.22 -3.12
CA ILE A 51 -2.07 -4.80 -2.74
C ILE A 51 -3.26 -4.04 -3.35
N GLY A 52 -4.13 -3.52 -2.50
CA GLY A 52 -5.19 -2.60 -2.90
C GLY A 52 -4.76 -1.14 -2.77
N VAL A 53 -4.75 -0.41 -3.88
CA VAL A 53 -4.49 1.03 -3.93
C VAL A 53 -5.82 1.77 -3.79
N ASP A 54 -6.04 2.51 -2.71
CA ASP A 54 -7.32 3.21 -2.47
C ASP A 54 -7.61 4.21 -3.61
N SER A 55 -8.84 4.21 -4.14
CA SER A 55 -9.25 5.14 -5.18
C SER A 55 -9.34 6.58 -4.68
N ASP A 56 -9.26 7.56 -5.61
CA ASP A 56 -9.25 8.98 -5.24
C ASP A 56 -10.48 9.41 -4.42
N PRO A 57 -11.71 8.94 -4.68
CA PRO A 57 -12.86 9.24 -3.84
C PRO A 57 -12.69 8.75 -2.39
N ILE A 58 -12.17 7.54 -2.17
CA ILE A 58 -11.90 7.01 -0.82
C ILE A 58 -10.89 7.91 -0.11
N VAL A 59 -9.81 8.27 -0.80
CA VAL A 59 -8.74 9.08 -0.24
C VAL A 59 -9.24 10.48 0.12
N ARG A 60 -10.00 11.13 -0.77
CA ARG A 60 -10.59 12.45 -0.52
C ARG A 60 -11.54 12.45 0.67
N ARG A 61 -12.35 11.40 0.82
CA ARG A 61 -13.27 11.25 1.95
C ARG A 61 -12.54 11.11 3.29
N HIS A 62 -11.39 10.43 3.30
CA HIS A 62 -10.64 10.16 4.52
C HIS A 62 -9.62 11.26 4.87
N LYS A 63 -8.94 11.84 3.87
CA LYS A 63 -7.81 12.78 4.05
C LYS A 63 -8.11 14.21 3.61
N GLY A 64 -9.32 14.48 3.11
CA GLY A 64 -9.74 15.77 2.62
C GLY A 64 -9.48 16.00 1.13
N PRO A 65 -10.04 17.07 0.55
CA PRO A 65 -10.11 17.28 -0.90
C PRO A 65 -8.76 17.52 -1.58
N CYS A 66 -7.73 17.93 -0.83
CA CYS A 66 -6.38 18.21 -1.34
C CYS A 66 -5.50 16.95 -1.51
N ARG A 67 -6.05 15.76 -1.24
CA ARG A 67 -5.39 14.46 -1.39
C ARG A 67 -6.24 13.53 -2.27
N PRO A 68 -5.63 12.59 -3.01
CA PRO A 68 -4.18 12.35 -3.11
C PRO A 68 -3.48 13.42 -3.99
N ARG A 69 -2.14 13.45 -3.97
CA ARG A 69 -1.35 14.31 -4.86
C ARG A 69 -1.20 13.69 -6.26
N GLN A 70 -1.14 12.36 -6.31
CA GLN A 70 -1.17 11.58 -7.55
C GLN A 70 -2.49 10.82 -7.64
N ASP A 71 -3.10 10.76 -8.82
CA ASP A 71 -4.32 9.98 -9.04
C ASP A 71 -4.09 8.47 -8.82
N ALA A 72 -5.19 7.72 -8.73
CA ALA A 72 -5.15 6.28 -8.47
C ALA A 72 -4.36 5.49 -9.51
N ALA A 73 -4.38 5.90 -10.78
CA ALA A 73 -3.66 5.24 -11.85
C ALA A 73 -2.14 5.42 -11.69
N ALA A 74 -1.68 6.65 -11.45
CA ALA A 74 -0.27 6.94 -11.22
C ALA A 74 0.28 6.22 -9.98
N ARG A 75 -0.51 6.18 -8.89
CA ARG A 75 -0.15 5.43 -7.67
C ARG A 75 -0.10 3.92 -7.91
N LEU A 76 -1.07 3.37 -8.65
CA LEU A 76 -1.07 1.97 -9.07
C LEU A 76 0.20 1.62 -9.86
N HIS A 77 0.54 2.43 -10.87
CA HIS A 77 1.74 2.21 -11.68
C HIS A 77 3.02 2.29 -10.84
N ALA A 78 3.12 3.23 -9.90
CA ALA A 78 4.27 3.31 -9.01
C ALA A 78 4.42 2.05 -8.15
N VAL A 79 3.32 1.52 -7.59
CA VAL A 79 3.34 0.29 -6.79
C VAL A 79 3.69 -0.93 -7.64
N LEU A 80 3.15 -1.02 -8.87
CA LEU A 80 3.51 -2.08 -9.83
C LEU A 80 4.99 -2.03 -10.18
N ALA A 81 5.53 -0.84 -10.46
CA ALA A 81 6.93 -0.64 -10.81
C ALA A 81 7.89 -1.00 -9.66
N ALA A 82 7.42 -0.97 -8.40
CA ALA A 82 8.21 -1.44 -7.27
C ALA A 82 8.45 -2.95 -7.28
N GLY A 83 7.61 -3.73 -7.98
CA GLY A 83 7.79 -5.18 -8.16
C GLY A 83 7.65 -6.02 -6.89
N ILE A 84 6.99 -5.48 -5.84
CA ILE A 84 6.86 -6.16 -4.53
C ILE A 84 5.57 -7.00 -4.44
N GLY A 85 4.49 -6.54 -5.07
CA GLY A 85 3.19 -7.23 -5.04
C GLY A 85 3.00 -8.15 -6.23
N ASP A 86 2.36 -9.30 -6.01
CA ASP A 86 1.98 -10.24 -7.06
C ASP A 86 0.69 -9.80 -7.76
N PHE A 87 -0.23 -9.17 -7.01
CA PHE A 87 -1.46 -8.58 -7.54
C PHE A 87 -1.64 -7.17 -7.00
N VAL A 88 -1.77 -6.19 -7.88
CA VAL A 88 -2.00 -4.79 -7.51
C VAL A 88 -3.19 -4.26 -8.28
N PHE A 89 -4.14 -3.63 -7.59
CA PHE A 89 -5.38 -3.14 -8.19
C PHE A 89 -5.87 -1.87 -7.50
N ILE A 90 -6.77 -1.15 -8.16
CA ILE A 90 -7.46 0.00 -7.57
C ILE A 90 -8.64 -0.51 -6.74
N LYS A 91 -8.65 -0.16 -5.47
CA LYS A 91 -9.72 -0.47 -4.52
C LYS A 91 -10.76 0.64 -4.56
N GLU A 92 -11.94 0.31 -5.08
CA GLU A 92 -13.05 1.27 -5.24
C GLU A 92 -14.00 1.34 -4.04
N CYS A 93 -14.07 0.28 -3.22
CA CYS A 93 -14.88 0.30 -2.02
C CYS A 93 -14.04 0.63 -0.77
N ALA A 94 -14.55 1.52 0.07
CA ALA A 94 -13.95 1.80 1.38
C ALA A 94 -14.17 0.67 2.40
N GLY A 95 -15.21 -0.14 2.18
CA GLY A 95 -15.64 -1.20 3.07
C GLY A 95 -14.76 -2.44 3.08
N ASP A 96 -15.31 -3.47 3.70
CA ASP A 96 -14.62 -4.71 4.04
C ASP A 96 -14.96 -5.84 3.07
N GLU A 97 -15.73 -5.56 2.00
CA GLU A 97 -16.18 -6.54 1.01
C GLU A 97 -15.00 -7.27 0.36
N LEU A 98 -13.88 -6.58 0.22
CA LEU A 98 -12.64 -7.14 -0.28
C LEU A 98 -12.14 -8.34 0.57
N LEU A 99 -12.33 -8.29 1.89
CA LEU A 99 -11.94 -9.38 2.79
C LEU A 99 -12.82 -10.62 2.59
N LEU A 100 -14.06 -10.44 2.14
CA LEU A 100 -14.98 -11.53 1.81
C LEU A 100 -14.66 -12.17 0.46
N THR A 101 -14.20 -11.38 -0.51
CA THR A 101 -13.84 -11.85 -1.85
C THR A 101 -12.46 -12.50 -1.88
N ILE A 102 -11.44 -11.82 -1.35
CA ILE A 102 -10.05 -12.32 -1.40
C ILE A 102 -9.84 -13.44 -0.37
N ARG A 103 -10.49 -13.35 0.80
CA ARG A 103 -10.25 -14.23 1.96
C ARG A 103 -8.75 -14.45 2.22
N PRO A 104 -8.00 -13.37 2.48
CA PRO A 104 -6.57 -13.48 2.71
C PRO A 104 -6.31 -14.28 3.99
N HIS A 105 -5.19 -14.99 4.01
CA HIS A 105 -4.71 -15.65 5.22
C HIS A 105 -4.14 -14.62 6.20
N ARG A 106 -3.55 -13.54 5.66
CA ARG A 106 -2.93 -12.46 6.44
C ARG A 106 -3.42 -11.10 5.97
N TYR A 107 -3.78 -10.23 6.90
CA TYR A 107 -4.10 -8.84 6.60
C TYR A 107 -3.08 -7.93 7.27
N PHE A 108 -2.35 -7.15 6.48
CA PHE A 108 -1.29 -6.27 6.98
C PHE A 108 -1.79 -4.84 7.15
N VAL A 109 -1.46 -4.27 8.30
CA VAL A 109 -1.67 -2.85 8.61
C VAL A 109 -0.38 -2.23 9.12
N SER A 110 -0.18 -0.94 8.85
CA SER A 110 0.86 -0.19 9.55
C SER A 110 0.50 -0.08 11.03
N ALA A 111 1.47 -0.15 11.92
CA ALA A 111 1.28 -0.01 13.37
C ALA A 111 0.58 1.27 13.83
N GLN A 112 0.53 2.30 12.98
CA GLN A 112 -0.20 3.55 13.26
C GLN A 112 -1.70 3.47 12.95
N ARG A 113 -2.15 2.44 12.22
CA ARG A 113 -3.54 2.32 11.74
C ARG A 113 -4.39 1.59 12.77
N GLN A 114 -5.39 2.29 13.29
CA GLN A 114 -6.46 1.69 14.08
C GLN A 114 -7.53 1.08 13.16
N LEU A 115 -8.03 -0.10 13.52
CA LEU A 115 -9.15 -0.76 12.85
C LEU A 115 -10.38 -0.69 13.76
N GLY A 116 -11.56 -0.50 13.15
CA GLY A 116 -12.83 -0.58 13.87
C GLY A 116 -13.16 -2.01 14.29
N GLN A 117 -14.01 -2.16 15.31
CA GLN A 117 -14.41 -3.46 15.86
C GLN A 117 -15.04 -4.39 14.81
N ASP A 118 -15.89 -3.86 13.93
CA ASP A 118 -16.54 -4.65 12.88
C ASP A 118 -15.53 -5.35 11.97
N ARG A 119 -14.45 -4.64 11.60
CA ARG A 119 -13.38 -5.21 10.78
C ARG A 119 -12.58 -6.26 11.54
N LEU A 120 -12.28 -6.02 12.81
CA LEU A 120 -11.59 -7.01 13.66
C LEU A 120 -12.41 -8.29 13.78
N HIS A 121 -13.72 -8.17 14.04
CA HIS A 121 -14.62 -9.31 14.06
C HIS A 121 -14.70 -10.03 12.71
N LEU A 122 -14.67 -9.30 11.60
CA LEU A 122 -14.67 -9.92 10.28
C LEU A 122 -13.39 -10.71 10.01
N LEU A 123 -12.22 -10.17 10.37
CA LEU A 123 -10.93 -10.85 10.22
C LEU A 123 -10.91 -12.15 11.03
N ASP A 124 -11.36 -12.10 12.29
CA ASP A 124 -11.45 -13.27 13.16
C ASP A 124 -12.40 -14.34 12.57
N ARG A 125 -13.61 -13.94 12.15
CA ARG A 125 -14.59 -14.83 11.53
C ARG A 125 -14.09 -15.47 10.24
N ASN A 126 -13.23 -14.80 9.50
CA ASN A 126 -12.63 -15.32 8.26
C ASN A 126 -11.38 -16.17 8.53
N GLY A 127 -10.91 -16.26 9.78
CA GLY A 127 -9.62 -16.89 10.11
C GLY A 127 -8.42 -16.12 9.54
N THR A 128 -8.56 -14.83 9.28
CA THR A 128 -7.50 -13.98 8.74
C THR A 128 -6.65 -13.44 9.89
N GLU A 129 -5.35 -13.75 9.86
CA GLU A 129 -4.37 -13.25 10.83
C GLU A 129 -4.07 -11.76 10.57
N LEU A 130 -4.36 -10.89 11.55
CA LEU A 130 -4.01 -9.47 11.49
C LEU A 130 -2.55 -9.27 11.92
N LEU A 131 -1.73 -8.72 11.03
CA LEU A 131 -0.32 -8.44 11.29
C LEU A 131 -0.03 -6.95 11.21
N SER A 132 0.54 -6.41 12.29
CA SER A 132 0.95 -5.02 12.39
C SER A 132 2.42 -4.87 12.00
N ILE A 133 2.67 -4.14 10.91
CA ILE A 133 4.03 -3.88 10.42
C ILE A 133 4.55 -2.58 11.06
N PRO A 134 5.72 -2.61 11.72
CA PRO A 134 6.31 -1.41 12.32
C PRO A 134 6.49 -0.28 11.30
N TYR A 135 6.12 0.93 11.70
CA TYR A 135 6.36 2.11 10.89
C TYR A 135 7.86 2.45 10.87
N THR A 136 8.45 2.58 9.69
CA THR A 136 9.82 3.10 9.60
C THR A 136 9.81 4.61 9.70
N HIS A 137 10.38 5.16 10.77
CA HIS A 137 10.50 6.61 10.95
C HIS A 137 11.37 7.25 9.85
N GLY A 138 10.95 8.43 9.38
CA GLY A 138 11.82 9.35 8.62
C GLY A 138 11.21 10.02 7.40
N ILE A 139 10.22 9.43 6.71
CA ILE A 139 9.66 9.99 5.47
C ILE A 139 8.16 9.66 5.35
N SER A 140 7.32 10.68 5.36
CA SER A 140 5.90 10.61 5.01
C SER A 140 5.63 11.55 3.85
N THR A 141 4.55 11.31 3.10
CA THR A 141 4.18 12.18 1.99
C THR A 141 3.98 13.65 2.43
N SER A 142 3.51 13.89 3.65
CA SER A 142 3.42 15.25 4.20
C SER A 142 4.80 15.85 4.41
N MET A 143 5.75 15.10 5.00
CA MET A 143 7.12 15.58 5.19
C MET A 143 7.86 15.86 3.87
N LEU A 144 7.65 15.05 2.83
CA LEU A 144 8.23 15.30 1.51
C LEU A 144 7.67 16.56 0.85
N VAL A 145 6.36 16.78 0.97
CA VAL A 145 5.72 17.98 0.45
C VAL A 145 6.21 19.22 1.21
N ASP A 146 6.31 19.14 2.54
CA ASP A 146 6.80 20.23 3.39
C ASP A 146 8.28 20.58 3.08
N GLN A 147 9.10 19.60 2.73
CA GLN A 147 10.49 19.84 2.31
C GLN A 147 10.60 20.55 0.96
N LEU A 148 9.66 20.29 0.03
CA LEU A 148 9.63 20.92 -1.30
C LEU A 148 9.01 22.32 -1.29
N SER A 149 8.19 22.65 -0.29
CA SER A 149 7.58 23.98 -0.11
C SER A 149 8.46 24.96 0.69
N LEU A 150 9.64 24.53 1.17
CA LEU A 150 10.63 25.44 1.71
C LEU A 150 11.19 26.33 0.58
N PRO A 151 11.32 27.65 0.78
CA PRO A 151 11.90 28.53 -0.23
C PRO A 151 13.30 28.02 -0.59
N ALA A 152 13.55 27.85 -1.89
CA ALA A 152 14.85 27.46 -2.41
C ALA A 152 15.93 28.32 -1.74
N ARG A 153 16.85 27.70 -1.00
CA ARG A 153 18.05 28.39 -0.54
C ARG A 153 18.86 28.72 -1.79
N SER A 154 18.65 29.92 -2.31
CA SER A 154 19.48 30.51 -3.35
C SER A 154 20.88 30.73 -2.77
N ARG A 155 21.85 29.97 -3.28
CA ARG A 155 23.19 30.43 -3.71
C ARG A 155 24.01 29.21 -4.12
N ILE A 156 23.96 28.89 -5.41
CA ILE A 156 25.16 28.38 -6.08
C ILE A 156 26.02 29.62 -6.31
N THR A 157 26.99 29.86 -5.45
CA THR A 157 28.04 30.83 -5.74
C THR A 157 28.93 30.24 -6.83
N HIS A 158 28.85 30.80 -8.04
CA HIS A 158 29.88 30.61 -9.04
C HIS A 158 31.23 31.02 -8.43
N ILE A 159 32.12 30.04 -8.23
CA ILE A 159 33.55 30.31 -8.11
C ILE A 159 34.06 30.62 -9.52
N ASN A 160 34.12 31.92 -9.84
CA ASN A 160 34.91 32.37 -10.99
C ASN A 160 36.38 32.12 -10.65
N GLY A 161 36.95 31.05 -11.22
CA GLY A 161 38.38 30.92 -11.39
C GLY A 161 38.82 31.76 -12.60
N GLY A 162 39.85 32.61 -12.42
CA GLY A 162 40.64 33.10 -13.55
C GLY A 162 41.17 34.54 -13.42
N GLY A 163 42.50 34.65 -13.23
CA GLY A 163 43.36 35.79 -13.61
C GLY A 163 43.23 37.06 -12.75
N SER A 164 44.28 37.57 -12.12
CA SER A 164 45.64 37.79 -12.65
C SER A 164 46.66 37.83 -11.53
#